data_AF-U9TU18-F1
#
_entry.id   AF-U9TU18-F1
#
_cell.length_a   1.000
_cell.length_b   1.000
_cell.length_c   1.000
_cell.angle_alpha   90.00
_cell.angle_beta   90.00
_cell.angle_gamma   90.00
#
_symmetry.space_group_name_H-M   'P 1'
#
loop_
_entity.id
_entity.type
_entity.pdbx_description
1 polymer ?
#
loop_
_entity_poly.entity_id
_entity_poly.type
_entity_poly.pdbx_seq_one_letter_code
_entity_poly.pdbx_strand_id
1 'polypeptide(L)'
;PQTNNRHNDSRINFKTRLRYYVPNIFCGYLTFILGIIRLGFLDSVLSRALLRGFISAVAIVIMIEQLLVMFKLSETAAKDGIGGVDILGSSFQIPFPVNYFHLRDCFEAAVLISVIGFVETIVVTKTYATKHNYAASTKLPISWFQDSIIRAINASLVLLYLLFLLGAFYYLPKPVLAAIVTVAAISLLEEFPHDLYFMHKIKAWKDFALLFSTFFSTIFISIEYGTLISIALSRQEEFGDMSVHPSEEARAPPIENVIFDIETMEDIDARYCCAILLEIIVVYHQRGVNIFL
;
A
#
# COMPACT_ATOMS: atom_id res chain seq x y z
N PRO A 1 26.08 5.50 44.92
CA PRO A 1 26.02 4.38 43.94
C PRO A 1 24.68 4.29 43.17
N GLN A 2 23.52 4.48 43.81
CA GLN A 2 22.20 4.34 43.15
C GLN A 2 21.75 5.56 42.31
N THR A 3 22.31 6.75 42.53
CA THR A 3 21.97 7.96 41.77
C THR A 3 22.59 7.99 40.37
N ASN A 4 23.75 7.36 40.19
CA ASN A 4 24.46 7.32 38.90
C ASN A 4 23.76 6.39 37.88
N ASN A 5 23.17 5.29 38.35
CA ASN A 5 22.45 4.35 37.48
C ASN A 5 21.15 4.96 36.94
N ARG A 6 20.38 5.69 37.77
CA ARG A 6 19.14 6.35 37.30
C ARG A 6 19.40 7.43 36.24
N HIS A 7 20.50 8.15 36.34
CA HIS A 7 20.89 9.14 35.31
C HIS A 7 21.38 8.47 34.02
N ASN A 8 22.02 7.31 34.11
CA ASN A 8 22.45 6.57 32.93
C ASN A 8 21.24 5.92 32.22
N ASP A 9 20.32 5.31 32.96
CA ASP A 9 19.09 4.71 32.42
C ASP A 9 18.16 5.74 31.76
N SER A 10 18.03 6.93 32.34
CA SER A 10 17.23 8.02 31.74
C SER A 10 17.86 8.58 30.47
N ARG A 11 19.20 8.68 30.39
CA ARG A 11 19.89 9.09 29.15
C ARG A 11 19.84 8.02 28.07
N ILE A 12 19.92 6.74 28.43
CA ILE A 12 19.79 5.61 27.49
C ILE A 12 18.37 5.56 26.92
N ASN A 13 17.34 5.68 27.76
CA ASN A 13 15.95 5.75 27.33
C ASN A 13 15.65 6.98 26.46
N PHE A 14 16.23 8.14 26.78
CA PHE A 14 16.05 9.35 25.97
C PHE A 14 16.73 9.24 24.59
N LYS A 15 17.98 8.75 24.53
CA LYS A 15 18.67 8.50 23.25
C LYS A 15 17.95 7.46 22.39
N THR A 16 17.44 6.40 23.03
CA THR A 16 16.66 5.35 22.36
C THR A 16 15.36 5.92 21.79
N ARG A 17 14.63 6.74 22.55
CA ARG A 17 13.43 7.46 22.06
C ARG A 17 13.76 8.40 20.91
N LEU A 18 14.84 9.18 21.00
CA LEU A 18 15.26 10.11 19.94
C LEU A 18 15.47 9.40 18.60
N ARG A 19 16.01 8.19 18.63
CA ARG A 19 16.30 7.37 17.46
C ARG A 19 15.04 6.99 16.67
N TYR A 20 13.88 6.89 17.33
CA TYR A 20 12.61 6.55 16.67
C TYR A 20 11.87 7.78 16.12
N TYR A 21 11.92 8.93 16.79
CA TYR A 21 11.14 10.10 16.38
C TYR A 21 11.76 10.89 15.22
N VAL A 22 13.10 11.02 15.20
CA VAL A 22 13.79 11.83 14.18
C VAL A 22 13.52 11.30 12.76
N PRO A 23 13.69 9.99 12.44
CA PRO A 23 13.39 9.48 11.10
C PRO A 23 11.94 9.72 10.67
N ASN A 24 10.97 9.63 11.59
CA ASN A 24 9.55 9.82 11.29
C ASN A 24 9.24 11.26 10.83
N ILE A 25 9.85 12.27 11.47
CA ILE A 25 9.67 13.67 11.06
C ILE A 25 10.27 13.91 9.67
N PHE A 26 11.47 13.37 9.42
CA PHE A 26 12.12 13.45 8.11
C PHE A 26 11.31 12.71 7.02
N CYS A 27 10.82 11.51 7.32
CA CYS A 27 9.96 10.74 6.44
C CYS A 27 8.71 11.54 6.07
N GLY A 28 8.01 12.13 7.06
CA GLY A 28 6.81 12.93 6.80
C GLY A 28 7.09 14.13 5.90
N TYR A 29 8.21 14.81 6.10
CA TYR A 29 8.64 15.90 5.22
C TYR A 29 8.96 15.43 3.79
N LEU A 30 9.67 14.30 3.65
CA LEU A 30 9.97 13.70 2.35
C LEU A 30 8.72 13.23 1.61
N THR A 31 7.79 12.54 2.28
CA THR A 31 6.52 12.11 1.69
C THR A 31 5.69 13.31 1.25
N PHE A 32 5.70 14.40 2.02
CA PHE A 32 5.03 15.64 1.63
C PHE A 32 5.63 16.25 0.35
N ILE A 33 6.96 16.29 0.24
CA ILE A 33 7.66 16.75 -0.98
C ILE A 33 7.31 15.84 -2.17
N LEU A 34 7.39 14.53 -2.01
CA LEU A 34 7.03 13.55 -3.05
C LEU A 34 5.57 13.73 -3.51
N GLY A 35 4.67 14.06 -2.58
CA GLY A 35 3.28 14.41 -2.86
C GLY A 35 3.12 15.67 -3.71
N ILE A 36 3.87 16.74 -3.40
CA ILE A 36 3.85 17.99 -4.19
C ILE A 36 4.40 17.77 -5.59
N ILE A 37 5.45 16.96 -5.74
CA ILE A 37 6.09 16.68 -7.03
C ILE A 37 5.12 15.95 -7.98
N ARG A 38 3.97 15.45 -7.49
CA ARG A 38 2.86 14.90 -8.27
C ARG A 38 3.39 13.93 -9.33
N LEU A 39 4.06 12.88 -8.88
CA LEU A 39 4.64 11.82 -9.71
C LEU A 39 3.53 10.97 -10.37
N GLY A 40 2.76 11.57 -11.28
CA GLY A 40 1.70 10.90 -12.04
C GLY A 40 2.23 9.76 -12.91
N PHE A 41 3.54 9.66 -13.14
CA PHE A 41 4.13 8.50 -13.80
C PHE A 41 4.03 7.23 -12.95
N LEU A 42 3.99 7.31 -11.62
CA LEU A 42 3.89 6.11 -10.77
C LEU A 42 2.54 5.41 -10.97
N ASP A 43 1.53 6.15 -11.47
CA ASP A 43 0.26 5.56 -11.84
C ASP A 43 0.36 4.63 -13.05
N SER A 44 1.24 4.89 -14.03
CA SER A 44 1.45 3.96 -15.15
C SER A 44 2.31 2.75 -14.75
N VAL A 45 3.24 2.95 -13.81
CA VAL A 45 4.22 1.94 -13.43
C VAL A 45 3.65 0.89 -12.47
N LEU A 46 2.71 1.25 -11.59
CA LEU A 46 2.16 0.32 -10.59
C LEU A 46 1.02 -0.51 -11.20
N SER A 47 1.37 -1.68 -11.74
CA SER A 47 0.41 -2.67 -12.27
C SER A 47 -0.41 -3.33 -11.15
N ARG A 48 -1.60 -3.85 -11.47
CA ARG A 48 -2.44 -4.58 -10.48
C ARG A 48 -1.71 -5.80 -9.93
N ALA A 49 -0.95 -6.51 -10.77
CA ALA A 49 -0.18 -7.69 -10.37
C ALA A 49 0.92 -7.36 -9.35
N LEU A 50 1.60 -6.21 -9.52
CA LEU A 50 2.58 -5.70 -8.58
C LEU A 50 1.95 -5.49 -7.19
N LEU A 51 0.82 -4.78 -7.16
CA LEU A 51 0.12 -4.44 -5.92
C LEU A 51 -0.30 -5.69 -5.14
N ARG A 52 -0.82 -6.69 -5.84
CA ARG A 52 -1.21 -7.97 -5.23
C ARG A 52 -0.02 -8.77 -4.73
N GLY A 53 1.07 -8.84 -5.50
CA GLY A 53 2.31 -9.49 -5.07
C GLY A 53 2.94 -8.84 -3.83
N PHE A 54 2.88 -7.51 -3.75
CA PHE A 54 3.35 -6.76 -2.58
C PHE A 54 2.47 -7.00 -1.35
N ILE A 55 1.16 -6.75 -1.43
CA ILE A 55 0.24 -6.86 -0.27
C ILE A 55 0.25 -8.29 0.30
N SER A 56 0.30 -9.32 -0.56
CA SER A 56 0.36 -10.72 -0.11
C SER A 56 1.67 -11.07 0.60
N ALA A 57 2.81 -10.57 0.13
CA ALA A 57 4.08 -10.74 0.82
C ALA A 57 4.08 -10.05 2.19
N VAL A 58 3.60 -8.80 2.25
CA VAL A 58 3.46 -8.04 3.51
C VAL A 58 2.57 -8.77 4.50
N ALA A 59 1.44 -9.31 4.05
CA ALA A 59 0.53 -10.08 4.91
C ALA A 59 1.22 -11.31 5.54
N ILE A 60 2.03 -12.04 4.77
CA ILE A 60 2.78 -13.20 5.28
C ILE A 60 3.87 -12.77 6.25
N VAL A 61 4.63 -11.72 5.95
CA VAL A 61 5.66 -11.19 6.84
C VAL A 61 5.04 -10.78 8.18
N ILE A 62 3.94 -10.02 8.15
CA ILE A 62 3.20 -9.63 9.35
C ILE A 62 2.75 -10.87 10.12
N MET A 63 2.18 -11.87 9.44
CA MET A 63 1.70 -13.09 10.10
C MET A 63 2.84 -13.84 10.81
N ILE A 64 4.02 -13.97 10.19
CA ILE A 64 5.20 -14.58 10.79
C ILE A 64 5.67 -13.77 12.01
N GLU A 65 5.73 -12.45 11.90
CA GLU A 65 6.13 -11.57 13.01
C GLU A 65 5.17 -11.68 14.20
N GLN A 66 3.86 -11.66 13.95
CA GLN A 66 2.86 -11.77 15.02
C GLN A 66 2.90 -13.15 15.68
N LEU A 67 3.19 -14.21 14.92
CA LEU A 67 3.35 -15.57 15.45
C LEU A 67 4.47 -15.65 16.50
N LEU A 68 5.59 -14.96 16.27
CA LEU A 68 6.71 -14.89 17.21
C LEU A 68 6.31 -14.15 18.51
N VAL A 69 5.49 -13.11 18.41
CA VAL A 69 4.96 -12.37 19.57
C VAL A 69 3.98 -13.25 20.36
N MET A 70 3.14 -14.03 19.69
CA MET A 70 2.18 -14.94 20.34
C MET A 70 2.86 -16.08 21.10
N PHE A 71 3.92 -16.68 20.54
CA PHE A 71 4.71 -17.71 21.22
C PHE A 71 5.68 -17.18 22.27
N LYS A 72 5.70 -15.85 22.48
CA LYS A 72 6.52 -15.19 23.50
C LYS A 72 8.03 -15.46 23.33
N LEU A 73 8.45 -15.89 22.14
CA LEU A 73 9.84 -16.20 21.80
C LEU A 73 10.74 -14.95 21.88
N SER A 74 10.17 -13.74 21.74
CA SER A 74 10.92 -12.50 21.88
C SER A 74 11.37 -12.21 23.32
N GLU A 75 10.66 -12.72 24.33
CA GLU A 75 11.04 -12.53 25.74
C GLU A 75 12.14 -13.51 26.17
N THR A 76 12.23 -14.67 25.51
CA THR A 76 13.35 -15.62 25.64
C THR A 76 14.58 -15.12 24.88
N ALA A 77 14.42 -14.59 23.66
CA ALA A 77 15.51 -13.97 22.89
C ALA A 77 16.07 -12.70 23.56
N ALA A 78 15.22 -11.91 24.25
CA ALA A 78 15.66 -10.76 25.04
C ALA A 78 16.48 -11.15 26.27
N LYS A 79 16.23 -12.34 26.86
CA LYS A 79 17.09 -12.91 27.91
C LYS A 79 18.45 -13.38 27.36
N ASP A 80 18.50 -13.75 26.08
CA ASP A 80 19.71 -14.15 25.36
C ASP A 80 20.45 -12.98 24.67
N GLY A 81 20.01 -11.73 24.88
CA GLY A 81 20.70 -10.53 24.41
C GLY A 81 20.41 -10.11 22.96
N ILE A 82 19.42 -10.73 22.31
CA ILE A 82 19.03 -10.40 20.92
C ILE A 82 17.72 -9.60 20.96
N GLY A 83 17.86 -8.27 21.04
CA GLY A 83 16.89 -7.28 20.58
C GLY A 83 15.45 -7.35 21.15
N GLY A 84 15.25 -6.86 22.37
CA GLY A 84 13.92 -6.52 22.87
C GLY A 84 13.50 -5.12 22.43
N VAL A 85 12.49 -5.01 21.55
CA VAL A 85 11.83 -3.73 21.25
C VAL A 85 10.66 -3.56 22.22
N ASP A 86 10.79 -2.63 23.18
CA ASP A 86 9.70 -2.22 24.07
C ASP A 86 8.80 -1.20 23.37
N ILE A 87 7.64 -1.66 22.90
CA ILE A 87 6.72 -0.92 22.02
C ILE A 87 5.70 -0.05 22.79
N LEU A 88 5.61 -0.12 24.13
CA LEU A 88 4.59 0.61 24.90
C LEU A 88 5.20 1.62 25.89
N GLY A 89 5.70 2.73 25.35
CA GLY A 89 6.24 3.83 26.14
C GLY A 89 5.93 5.19 25.54
N SER A 90 4.66 5.45 25.18
CA SER A 90 4.25 6.76 24.66
C SER A 90 4.13 7.78 25.79
N SER A 91 5.21 8.51 26.03
CA SER A 91 5.11 9.89 26.48
C SER A 91 5.58 10.76 25.31
N PHE A 92 4.67 11.52 24.70
CA PHE A 92 5.02 12.53 23.71
C PHE A 92 5.94 13.56 24.38
N GLN A 93 7.24 13.42 24.14
CA GLN A 93 8.27 14.36 24.55
C GLN A 93 9.01 14.76 23.28
N ILE A 94 8.97 16.05 22.97
CA ILE A 94 9.59 16.61 21.77
C ILE A 94 11.11 16.44 21.91
N PRO A 95 11.76 15.71 20.99
CA PRO A 95 13.18 15.42 21.10
C PRO A 95 14.01 16.59 20.58
N PHE A 96 14.47 17.45 21.49
CA PHE A 96 15.58 18.37 21.23
C PHE A 96 16.66 18.14 22.30
N PRO A 97 17.96 18.15 21.96
CA PRO A 97 18.59 18.49 20.68
C PRO A 97 18.99 17.28 19.81
N VAL A 98 18.92 17.44 18.49
CA VAL A 98 19.32 16.44 17.48
C VAL A 98 20.78 16.63 17.10
N ASN A 99 21.61 15.58 17.19
CA ASN A 99 23.01 15.61 16.73
C ASN A 99 23.10 15.37 15.21
N TYR A 100 23.87 16.19 14.49
CA TYR A 100 24.11 16.09 13.04
C TYR A 100 24.64 14.72 12.57
N PHE A 101 25.42 14.02 13.40
CA PHE A 101 26.00 12.73 13.01
C PHE A 101 24.96 11.59 12.95
N HIS A 102 23.95 11.61 13.81
CA HIS A 102 22.88 10.59 13.81
C HIS A 102 21.83 10.82 12.71
N LEU A 103 21.75 12.04 12.18
CA LEU A 103 20.84 12.40 11.09
C LEU A 103 21.19 11.67 9.79
N ARG A 104 22.47 11.43 9.52
CA ARG A 104 22.93 10.74 8.30
C ARG A 104 22.54 9.26 8.30
N ASP A 105 22.70 8.58 9.42
CA ASP A 105 22.34 7.16 9.54
C ASP A 105 20.82 6.93 9.51
N CYS A 106 20.04 7.94 9.94
CA CYS A 106 18.58 7.91 9.90
C CYS A 106 18.00 8.30 8.54
N PHE A 107 18.79 8.97 7.70
CA PHE A 107 18.33 9.49 6.42
C PHE A 107 17.95 8.38 5.45
N GLU A 108 18.75 7.31 5.38
CA GLU A 108 18.49 6.16 4.50
C GLU A 108 17.15 5.49 4.85
N ALA A 109 16.93 5.17 6.12
CA ALA A 109 15.66 4.59 6.58
C ALA A 109 14.47 5.54 6.33
N ALA A 110 14.63 6.84 6.57
CA ALA A 110 13.56 7.82 6.33
C ALA A 110 13.18 7.93 4.84
N VAL A 111 14.16 7.87 3.93
CA VAL A 111 13.90 7.85 2.49
C VAL A 111 13.11 6.62 2.10
N LEU A 112 13.53 5.43 2.54
CA LEU A 112 12.86 4.17 2.20
C LEU A 112 11.42 4.12 2.73
N ILE A 113 11.20 4.49 4.00
CA ILE A 113 9.85 4.56 4.58
C ILE A 113 8.98 5.58 3.84
N SER A 114 9.56 6.72 3.42
CA SER A 114 8.80 7.73 2.68
C SER A 114 8.35 7.25 1.30
N VAL A 115 9.21 6.47 0.61
CA VAL A 115 8.90 5.86 -0.69
C VAL A 115 7.83 4.78 -0.53
N ILE A 116 7.97 3.89 0.45
CA ILE A 116 6.97 2.85 0.74
C ILE A 116 5.62 3.49 1.08
N GLY A 117 5.58 4.43 2.02
CA GLY A 117 4.34 5.08 2.44
C GLY A 117 3.68 5.85 1.28
N PHE A 118 4.48 6.42 0.38
CA PHE A 118 3.95 7.05 -0.85
C PHE A 118 3.37 6.01 -1.81
N VAL A 119 4.07 4.90 -2.06
CA VAL A 119 3.59 3.80 -2.90
C VAL A 119 2.30 3.23 -2.31
N GLU A 120 2.27 2.88 -1.03
CA GLU A 120 1.09 2.39 -0.30
C GLU A 120 -0.10 3.33 -0.41
N THR A 121 0.13 4.65 -0.28
CA THR A 121 -0.92 5.65 -0.44
C THR A 121 -1.52 5.57 -1.85
N ILE A 122 -0.69 5.47 -2.90
CA ILE A 122 -1.17 5.29 -4.28
C ILE A 122 -1.95 3.98 -4.43
N VAL A 123 -1.45 2.88 -3.85
CA VAL A 123 -2.11 1.56 -3.87
C VAL A 123 -3.52 1.66 -3.30
N VAL A 124 -3.64 2.23 -2.10
CA VAL A 124 -4.92 2.38 -1.39
C VAL A 124 -5.85 3.30 -2.18
N THR A 125 -5.34 4.44 -2.69
CA THR A 125 -6.13 5.37 -3.50
C THR A 125 -6.66 4.70 -4.76
N LYS A 126 -5.84 3.94 -5.50
CA LYS A 126 -6.27 3.21 -6.71
C LYS A 126 -7.32 2.13 -6.41
N THR A 127 -7.09 1.37 -5.34
CA THR A 127 -8.00 0.29 -4.93
C THR A 127 -9.35 0.86 -4.48
N TYR A 128 -9.32 1.95 -3.70
CA TYR A 128 -10.50 2.68 -3.27
C TYR A 128 -11.26 3.30 -4.45
N ALA A 129 -10.55 3.93 -5.39
CA ALA A 129 -11.15 4.52 -6.60
C ALA A 129 -11.82 3.47 -7.49
N THR A 130 -11.21 2.29 -7.62
CA THR A 130 -11.77 1.17 -8.39
C THR A 130 -13.02 0.59 -7.71
N LYS A 131 -12.99 0.40 -6.39
CA LYS A 131 -14.13 -0.16 -5.63
C LYS A 131 -15.38 0.73 -5.67
N HIS A 132 -15.19 2.05 -5.70
CA HIS A 132 -16.29 3.01 -5.73
C HIS A 132 -16.53 3.64 -7.12
N ASN A 133 -15.87 3.13 -8.16
CA ASN A 133 -15.98 3.61 -9.55
C ASN A 133 -15.82 5.14 -9.69
N TYR A 134 -14.94 5.74 -8.89
CA TYR A 134 -14.65 7.18 -8.94
C TYR A 134 -13.97 7.60 -10.25
N ALA A 135 -13.37 6.65 -10.99
CA ALA A 135 -12.66 6.91 -12.25
C ALA A 135 -13.56 7.33 -13.42
N ALA A 136 -14.88 7.09 -13.36
CA ALA A 136 -15.82 7.43 -14.44
C ALA A 136 -17.06 8.19 -13.97
N SER A 137 -17.16 8.53 -12.68
CA SER A 137 -18.35 9.16 -12.12
C SER A 137 -18.05 10.57 -11.66
N THR A 138 -18.52 11.55 -12.43
CA THR A 138 -18.86 12.93 -12.02
C THR A 138 -19.98 12.93 -10.96
N LYS A 139 -19.94 12.01 -9.99
CA LYS A 139 -20.81 11.98 -8.82
C LYS A 139 -20.38 13.11 -7.89
N LEU A 140 -20.98 14.27 -8.16
CA LEU A 140 -21.28 15.45 -7.34
C LEU A 140 -20.41 15.72 -6.10
N PRO A 141 -20.06 17.01 -5.83
CA PRO A 141 -19.32 17.46 -4.63
C PRO A 141 -19.77 16.88 -3.29
N ILE A 142 -21.02 16.41 -3.20
CA ILE A 142 -21.65 15.82 -2.02
C ILE A 142 -20.98 14.51 -1.59
N SER A 143 -20.54 13.64 -2.52
CA SER A 143 -19.88 12.37 -2.18
C SER A 143 -18.52 12.62 -1.51
N TRP A 144 -17.73 13.50 -2.10
CA TRP A 144 -16.43 13.98 -1.58
C TRP A 144 -16.56 14.64 -0.21
N PHE A 145 -17.62 15.43 -0.01
CA PHE A 145 -17.91 16.07 1.26
C PHE A 145 -18.24 15.04 2.34
N GLN A 146 -19.07 14.05 2.03
CA GLN A 146 -19.43 12.97 2.95
C GLN A 146 -18.21 12.11 3.32
N ASP A 147 -17.38 11.71 2.36
CA ASP A 147 -16.16 10.94 2.61
C ASP A 147 -15.15 11.72 3.48
N SER A 148 -15.01 13.03 3.25
CA SER A 148 -14.16 13.89 4.06
C SER A 148 -14.65 14.00 5.52
N ILE A 149 -15.97 14.14 5.72
CA ILE A 149 -16.57 14.16 7.07
C ILE A 149 -16.36 12.82 7.77
N ILE A 150 -16.62 11.69 7.10
CA ILE A 150 -16.42 10.35 7.69
C ILE A 150 -14.97 10.19 8.15
N ARG A 151 -14.00 10.60 7.32
CA ARG A 151 -12.57 10.56 7.66
C ARG A 151 -12.24 11.46 8.86
N ALA A 152 -12.79 12.67 8.92
CA ALA A 152 -12.58 13.59 10.04
C ALA A 152 -13.17 13.05 11.35
N ILE A 153 -14.36 12.45 11.31
CA ILE A 153 -15.00 11.81 12.47
C ILE A 153 -14.17 10.63 12.95
N ASN A 154 -13.74 9.74 12.04
CA ASN A 154 -12.90 8.59 12.39
C ASN A 154 -11.56 9.04 13.01
N ALA A 155 -10.90 10.04 12.43
CA ALA A 155 -9.66 10.58 12.98
C ALA A 155 -9.87 11.19 14.39
N SER A 156 -10.98 11.92 14.59
CA SER A 156 -11.32 12.50 15.89
C SER A 156 -11.64 11.44 16.94
N LEU A 157 -12.34 10.36 16.55
CA LEU A 157 -12.62 9.22 17.42
C LEU A 157 -11.33 8.50 17.82
N VAL A 158 -10.43 8.22 16.86
CA VAL A 158 -9.12 7.62 17.15
C VAL A 158 -8.32 8.49 18.12
N LEU A 159 -8.29 9.82 17.90
CA LEU A 159 -7.63 10.74 18.82
C LEU A 159 -8.22 10.69 20.24
N LEU A 160 -9.55 10.64 20.36
CA LEU A 160 -10.23 10.51 21.64
C LEU A 160 -9.86 9.18 22.34
N TYR A 161 -9.82 8.06 21.61
CA TYR A 161 -9.37 6.77 22.14
C TYR A 161 -7.94 6.82 22.65
N LEU A 162 -7.03 7.47 21.91
CA LEU A 162 -5.63 7.63 22.33
C LEU A 162 -5.47 8.50 23.58
N LEU A 163 -6.32 9.51 23.78
CA LEU A 163 -6.21 10.40 24.93
C LEU A 163 -6.83 9.81 26.21
N PHE A 164 -7.96 9.10 26.11
CA PHE A 164 -8.71 8.62 27.28
C PHE A 164 -8.59 7.12 27.55
N LEU A 165 -8.54 6.29 26.51
CA LEU A 165 -8.63 4.84 26.64
C LEU A 165 -7.26 4.14 26.61
N LEU A 166 -6.19 4.87 26.30
CA LEU A 166 -4.84 4.31 26.21
C LEU A 166 -4.36 3.70 27.53
N GLY A 167 -4.76 4.27 28.67
CA GLY A 167 -4.46 3.71 29.99
C GLY A 167 -5.08 2.32 30.23
N ALA A 168 -6.22 2.01 29.58
CA ALA A 168 -6.85 0.70 29.70
C ALA A 168 -6.06 -0.40 28.97
N PHE A 169 -5.36 -0.06 27.89
CA PHE A 169 -4.52 -1.00 27.14
C PHE A 169 -3.25 -1.43 27.89
N TYR A 170 -2.88 -0.77 28.99
CA TYR A 170 -1.75 -1.18 29.82
C TYR A 170 -1.86 -2.63 30.32
N TYR A 171 -3.08 -3.08 30.63
CA TYR A 171 -3.33 -4.43 31.13
C TYR A 171 -3.50 -5.47 30.02
N LEU A 172 -3.51 -5.06 28.74
CA LEU A 172 -3.77 -5.97 27.64
C LEU A 172 -2.53 -6.82 27.34
N PRO A 173 -2.63 -8.17 27.38
CA PRO A 173 -1.49 -9.02 27.09
C PRO A 173 -1.01 -8.84 25.63
N LYS A 174 0.31 -8.70 25.42
CA LYS A 174 0.92 -8.60 24.08
C LYS A 174 0.41 -9.66 23.07
N PRO A 175 0.19 -10.94 23.46
CA PRO A 175 -0.36 -11.95 22.54
C PRO A 175 -1.76 -11.62 22.00
N VAL A 176 -2.58 -10.88 22.74
CA VAL A 176 -3.92 -10.46 22.28
C VAL A 176 -3.81 -9.43 21.17
N LEU A 177 -2.88 -8.47 21.27
CA LEU A 177 -2.63 -7.51 20.18
C LEU A 177 -2.12 -8.22 18.94
N ALA A 178 -1.19 -9.16 19.10
CA ALA A 178 -0.65 -9.95 17.99
C ALA A 178 -1.72 -10.79 17.29
N ALA A 179 -2.66 -11.37 18.05
CA ALA A 179 -3.79 -12.10 17.49
C ALA A 179 -4.70 -11.20 16.63
N ILE A 180 -5.00 -9.97 17.08
CA ILE A 180 -5.81 -9.01 16.31
C ILE A 180 -5.12 -8.65 14.99
N VAL A 181 -3.81 -8.37 15.03
CA VAL A 181 -3.03 -8.05 13.82
C VAL A 181 -2.95 -9.27 12.88
N THR A 182 -2.87 -10.49 13.43
CA THR A 182 -2.89 -11.72 12.64
C THR A 182 -4.20 -11.90 11.89
N VAL A 183 -5.34 -11.65 12.54
CA VAL A 183 -6.67 -11.71 11.88
C VAL A 183 -6.75 -10.71 10.73
N ALA A 184 -6.25 -9.48 10.94
CA ALA A 184 -6.20 -8.47 9.87
C ALA A 184 -5.30 -8.90 8.70
N ALA A 185 -4.15 -9.53 8.99
CA ALA A 185 -3.26 -10.06 7.96
C ALA A 185 -3.89 -11.22 7.16
N ILE A 186 -4.66 -12.10 7.81
CA ILE A 186 -5.39 -13.17 7.14
C ILE A 186 -6.42 -12.59 6.15
N SER A 187 -7.15 -11.53 6.53
CA SER A 187 -8.08 -10.86 5.63
C SER A 187 -7.41 -10.29 4.38
N LEU A 188 -6.16 -9.83 4.49
CA LEU A 188 -5.38 -9.38 3.33
C LEU A 188 -4.95 -10.55 2.43
N LEU A 189 -4.67 -11.72 3.01
CA LEU A 189 -4.24 -12.91 2.29
C LEU A 189 -5.39 -13.64 1.56
N GLU A 190 -6.62 -13.55 2.09
CA GLU A 190 -7.80 -14.23 1.55
C GLU A 190 -8.12 -13.81 0.10
N GLU A 191 -7.76 -12.60 -0.31
CA GLU A 191 -7.97 -12.10 -1.67
C GLU A 191 -6.94 -12.63 -2.69
N PHE A 192 -5.78 -13.12 -2.24
CA PHE A 192 -4.67 -13.56 -3.11
C PHE A 192 -4.96 -14.80 -3.99
N PRO A 193 -5.54 -15.91 -3.49
CA PRO A 193 -5.73 -17.12 -4.29
C PRO A 193 -6.71 -16.93 -5.46
N HIS A 194 -7.75 -16.11 -5.27
CA HIS A 194 -8.69 -15.77 -6.34
C HIS A 194 -8.01 -15.04 -7.49
N ASP A 195 -7.15 -14.08 -7.18
CA ASP A 195 -6.43 -13.29 -8.18
C ASP A 195 -5.39 -14.13 -8.93
N LEU A 196 -4.75 -15.07 -8.23
CA LEU A 196 -3.82 -16.01 -8.85
C LEU A 196 -4.53 -16.95 -9.84
N TYR A 197 -5.71 -17.46 -9.46
CA TYR A 197 -6.53 -18.29 -10.34
C TYR A 197 -6.99 -17.51 -11.57
N PHE A 198 -7.42 -16.26 -11.39
CA PHE A 198 -7.82 -15.39 -12.48
C PHE A 198 -6.66 -15.15 -13.45
N MET A 199 -5.47 -14.76 -12.96
CA MET A 199 -4.28 -14.51 -13.77
C MET A 199 -3.79 -15.74 -14.54
N HIS A 200 -3.85 -16.92 -13.90
CA HIS A 200 -3.53 -18.17 -14.56
C HIS A 200 -4.55 -18.52 -15.66
N LYS A 201 -5.85 -18.27 -15.42
CA LYS A 201 -6.92 -18.51 -16.40
C LYS A 201 -6.76 -17.66 -17.67
N ILE A 202 -6.37 -16.39 -17.54
CA ILE A 202 -6.13 -15.48 -18.66
C ILE A 202 -4.74 -15.65 -19.31
N LYS A 203 -3.91 -16.60 -18.83
CA LYS A 203 -2.54 -16.84 -19.30
C LYS A 203 -1.66 -15.58 -19.30
N ALA A 204 -1.85 -14.70 -18.30
CA ALA A 204 -1.05 -13.49 -18.14
C ALA A 204 0.32 -13.82 -17.52
N TRP A 205 1.17 -14.51 -18.28
CA TRP A 205 2.46 -15.04 -17.78
C TRP A 205 3.44 -13.94 -17.34
N LYS A 206 3.40 -12.76 -17.98
CA LYS A 206 4.27 -11.64 -17.62
C LYS A 206 3.85 -11.00 -16.29
N ASP A 207 2.55 -10.67 -16.14
CA ASP A 207 1.97 -10.23 -14.86
C ASP A 207 2.18 -11.25 -13.73
N PHE A 208 2.07 -12.55 -14.05
CA PHE A 208 2.32 -13.63 -13.10
C PHE A 208 3.78 -13.66 -12.65
N ALA A 209 4.73 -13.51 -13.57
CA ALA A 209 6.15 -13.41 -13.24
C ALA A 209 6.45 -12.16 -12.40
N LEU A 210 5.83 -11.02 -12.72
CA LEU A 210 5.98 -9.77 -11.97
C LEU A 210 5.45 -9.91 -10.53
N LEU A 211 4.27 -10.53 -10.36
CA LEU A 211 3.67 -10.81 -9.06
C LEU A 211 4.59 -11.70 -8.21
N PHE A 212 5.07 -12.82 -8.76
CA PHE A 212 5.95 -13.74 -8.04
C PHE A 212 7.31 -13.12 -7.72
N SER A 213 7.88 -12.37 -8.66
CA SER A 213 9.13 -11.65 -8.45
C SER A 213 8.99 -10.65 -7.30
N THR A 214 7.92 -9.86 -7.29
CA THR A 214 7.64 -8.88 -6.23
C THR A 214 7.44 -9.57 -4.88
N PHE A 215 6.67 -10.66 -4.86
CA PHE A 215 6.38 -11.42 -3.66
C PHE A 215 7.65 -11.98 -3.01
N PHE A 216 8.48 -12.69 -3.78
CA PHE A 216 9.72 -13.26 -3.25
C PHE A 216 10.78 -12.21 -2.92
N SER A 217 10.90 -11.15 -3.73
CA SER A 217 11.82 -10.04 -3.45
C SER A 217 11.50 -9.38 -2.10
N THR A 218 10.21 -9.19 -1.81
CA THR A 218 9.73 -8.60 -0.55
C THR A 218 10.00 -9.50 0.66
N ILE A 219 9.88 -10.82 0.52
CA ILE A 219 10.11 -11.79 1.61
C ILE A 219 11.61 -11.98 1.88
N PHE A 220 12.45 -12.10 0.85
CA PHE A 220 13.84 -12.52 1.01
C PHE A 220 14.85 -11.38 1.19
N ILE A 221 14.61 -10.22 0.58
CA ILE A 221 15.56 -9.10 0.62
C ILE A 221 15.16 -8.16 1.74
N SER A 222 14.05 -7.46 1.54
CA SER A 222 13.34 -6.66 2.52
C SER A 222 12.12 -6.05 1.85
N ILE A 223 11.21 -5.47 2.63
CA ILE A 223 10.04 -4.77 2.09
C ILE A 223 10.45 -3.52 1.30
N GLU A 224 11.52 -2.85 1.71
CA GLU A 224 12.08 -1.66 1.06
C GLU A 224 12.66 -1.98 -0.31
N TYR A 225 13.55 -2.97 -0.40
CA TYR A 225 14.16 -3.33 -1.68
C TYR A 225 13.17 -4.08 -2.58
N GLY A 226 12.24 -4.84 -2.00
CA GLY A 226 11.16 -5.52 -2.71
C GLY A 226 10.30 -4.58 -3.55
N THR A 227 9.91 -3.44 -2.95
CA THR A 227 9.13 -2.40 -3.66
C THR A 227 9.93 -1.68 -4.75
N LEU A 228 11.22 -1.38 -4.51
CA LEU A 228 12.05 -0.74 -5.52
C LEU A 228 12.30 -1.64 -6.73
N ILE A 229 12.59 -2.93 -6.50
CA ILE A 229 12.82 -3.92 -7.55
C ILE A 229 11.55 -4.15 -8.36
N SER A 230 10.38 -4.22 -7.71
CA SER A 230 9.12 -4.43 -8.42
C SER A 230 8.74 -3.23 -9.29
N ILE A 231 8.95 -1.99 -8.82
CA ILE A 231 8.77 -0.78 -9.62
C ILE A 231 9.73 -0.79 -10.82
N ALA A 232 11.00 -1.17 -10.63
CA ALA A 232 11.99 -1.24 -11.70
C ALA A 232 11.63 -2.30 -12.76
N LEU A 233 11.19 -3.49 -12.33
CA LEU A 233 10.76 -4.57 -13.22
C LEU A 233 9.47 -4.22 -13.96
N SER A 234 8.51 -3.59 -13.30
CA SER A 234 7.26 -3.15 -13.94
C SER A 234 7.51 -2.15 -15.05
N ARG A 235 8.50 -1.26 -14.87
CA ARG A 235 8.95 -0.38 -15.96
C ARG A 235 9.59 -1.14 -17.11
N GLN A 236 10.45 -2.11 -16.81
CA GLN A 236 11.05 -2.91 -17.86
C GLN A 236 10.01 -3.69 -18.64
N GLU A 237 8.90 -4.11 -18.02
CA GLU A 237 7.80 -4.76 -18.74
C GLU A 237 7.01 -3.77 -19.62
N GLU A 238 6.74 -2.57 -19.12
CA GLU A 238 6.06 -1.50 -19.85
C GLU A 238 6.84 -1.06 -21.11
N PHE A 239 8.18 -1.05 -21.06
CA PHE A 239 9.06 -0.65 -22.17
C PHE A 239 9.78 -1.82 -22.87
N GLY A 240 9.57 -3.05 -22.41
CA GLY A 240 10.43 -4.20 -22.70
C GLY A 240 10.23 -4.86 -24.06
N ASP A 241 9.22 -4.44 -24.80
CA ASP A 241 9.03 -4.91 -26.17
C ASP A 241 9.49 -3.85 -27.18
N MET A 242 10.80 -3.70 -27.31
CA MET A 242 11.41 -2.96 -28.41
C MET A 242 11.41 -3.76 -29.73
N SER A 243 10.73 -4.91 -29.79
CA SER A 243 10.55 -5.62 -31.06
C SER A 243 9.54 -4.92 -31.99
N VAL A 244 8.85 -3.90 -31.47
CA VAL A 244 7.94 -3.02 -32.21
C VAL A 244 8.53 -1.61 -32.21
N HIS A 245 8.73 -1.04 -33.39
CA HIS A 245 9.33 0.30 -33.51
C HIS A 245 8.37 1.35 -32.93
N PRO A 246 8.82 2.40 -32.21
CA PRO A 246 7.97 3.48 -31.69
C PRO A 246 7.20 4.29 -32.75
N SER A 247 7.41 3.95 -34.03
CA SER A 247 6.82 4.58 -35.22
C SER A 247 5.87 3.65 -35.96
N GLU A 248 5.67 2.43 -35.47
CA GLU A 248 4.81 1.43 -36.07
C GLU A 248 3.40 1.61 -35.48
N GLU A 249 2.46 2.04 -36.32
CA GLU A 249 1.05 2.15 -35.93
C GLU A 249 0.53 0.79 -35.49
N ALA A 250 -0.30 0.78 -34.44
CA ALA A 250 -0.96 -0.42 -33.96
C ALA A 250 -1.69 -1.11 -35.12
N ARG A 251 -1.18 -2.28 -35.54
CA ARG A 251 -1.92 -3.21 -36.43
C ARG A 251 -3.06 -3.84 -35.63
N ALA A 252 -4.04 -3.04 -35.22
CA ALA A 252 -5.39 -3.57 -35.12
C ALA A 252 -5.84 -3.85 -36.57
N PRO A 253 -6.28 -5.06 -36.93
CA PRO A 253 -6.95 -5.24 -38.21
C PRO A 253 -8.09 -4.21 -38.28
N PRO A 254 -8.30 -3.53 -39.41
CA PRO A 254 -9.37 -2.56 -39.53
C PRO A 254 -10.68 -3.25 -39.15
N ILE A 255 -11.23 -2.89 -38.00
CA ILE A 255 -12.45 -3.49 -37.48
C ILE A 255 -13.58 -2.84 -38.25
N GLU A 256 -14.10 -3.52 -39.26
CA GLU A 256 -15.25 -3.02 -40.02
C GLU A 256 -16.56 -3.26 -39.27
N ASN A 257 -16.62 -4.32 -38.44
CA ASN A 257 -17.83 -4.75 -37.77
C ASN A 257 -17.54 -5.17 -36.32
N VAL A 258 -18.34 -4.68 -35.37
CA VAL A 258 -18.34 -5.07 -33.96
C VAL A 258 -19.73 -5.59 -33.60
N ILE A 259 -19.78 -6.76 -32.97
CA ILE A 259 -21.02 -7.36 -32.47
C ILE A 259 -21.01 -7.25 -30.95
N PHE A 260 -22.02 -6.59 -30.38
CA PHE A 260 -22.29 -6.57 -28.95
C PHE A 260 -23.31 -7.66 -28.64
N ASP A 261 -22.90 -8.68 -27.89
CA ASP A 261 -23.84 -9.67 -27.37
C ASP A 261 -24.54 -9.11 -26.12
N ILE A 262 -25.82 -8.78 -26.27
CA ILE A 262 -26.68 -8.24 -25.20
C ILE A 262 -27.58 -9.35 -24.62
N GLU A 263 -27.60 -10.54 -25.21
CA GLU A 263 -28.53 -11.62 -24.82
C GLU A 263 -28.25 -12.12 -23.39
N THR A 264 -27.01 -11.98 -22.93
CA THR A 264 -26.58 -12.39 -21.58
C THR A 264 -26.64 -11.27 -20.53
N MET A 265 -27.12 -10.07 -20.87
CA MET A 265 -27.28 -8.98 -19.89
C MET A 265 -28.56 -9.17 -19.06
N GLU A 266 -28.42 -9.55 -17.79
CA GLU A 266 -29.55 -9.73 -16.85
C GLU A 266 -30.25 -8.40 -16.50
N ASP A 267 -29.50 -7.29 -16.38
CA ASP A 267 -30.04 -5.98 -16.02
C ASP A 267 -29.33 -4.85 -16.79
N ILE A 268 -30.09 -4.04 -17.53
CA ILE A 268 -29.62 -2.82 -18.19
C ILE A 268 -30.16 -1.62 -17.40
N ASP A 269 -29.30 -0.97 -16.62
CA ASP A 269 -29.64 0.31 -16.00
C ASP A 269 -29.84 1.37 -17.09
N ALA A 270 -31.09 1.81 -17.25
CA ALA A 270 -31.53 2.68 -18.34
C ALA A 270 -30.77 4.01 -18.42
N ARG A 271 -30.13 4.46 -17.33
CA ARG A 271 -29.49 5.78 -17.28
C ARG A 271 -28.00 5.75 -17.58
N TYR A 272 -27.27 4.74 -17.12
CA TYR A 272 -25.82 4.67 -17.25
C TYR A 272 -25.38 3.68 -18.33
N CYS A 273 -25.97 2.49 -18.36
CA CYS A 273 -25.59 1.46 -19.32
C CYS A 273 -25.96 1.88 -20.73
N CYS A 274 -27.17 2.39 -20.94
CA CYS A 274 -27.60 2.92 -22.24
C CYS A 274 -26.77 4.13 -22.69
N ALA A 275 -26.42 5.04 -21.77
CA ALA A 275 -25.64 6.23 -22.11
C ALA A 275 -24.21 5.88 -22.56
N ILE A 276 -23.55 4.98 -21.83
CA ILE A 276 -22.22 4.50 -22.17
C ILE A 276 -22.24 3.69 -23.46
N LEU A 277 -23.22 2.78 -23.61
CA LEU A 277 -23.38 1.99 -24.83
C LEU A 277 -23.59 2.91 -26.05
N LEU A 278 -24.42 3.95 -25.92
CA LEU A 278 -24.66 4.92 -26.98
C LEU A 278 -23.42 5.76 -27.29
N GLU A 279 -22.66 6.19 -26.29
CA GLU A 279 -21.38 6.89 -26.47
C GLU A 279 -20.38 6.01 -27.24
N ILE A 280 -20.26 4.73 -26.85
CA ILE A 280 -19.43 3.75 -27.55
C ILE A 280 -19.91 3.61 -29.01
N ILE A 281 -21.21 3.43 -29.25
CA ILE A 281 -21.75 3.28 -30.60
C ILE A 281 -21.41 4.49 -31.47
N VAL A 282 -21.58 5.70 -30.94
CA VAL A 282 -21.28 6.94 -31.66
C VAL A 282 -19.79 7.05 -31.99
N VAL A 283 -18.90 6.76 -31.03
CA VAL A 283 -17.45 6.82 -31.24
C VAL A 283 -16.98 5.82 -32.30
N TYR A 284 -17.52 4.62 -32.31
CA TYR A 284 -17.18 3.59 -33.29
C TYR A 284 -17.75 3.90 -34.67
N HIS A 285 -18.97 4.42 -34.76
CA HIS A 285 -19.55 4.87 -36.03
C HIS A 285 -18.79 6.06 -36.62
N GLN A 286 -18.28 6.98 -35.79
CA GLN A 286 -17.38 8.07 -36.22
C GLN A 286 -16.04 7.55 -36.77
N ARG A 287 -15.61 6.36 -36.34
CA ARG A 287 -14.41 5.68 -36.84
C ARG A 287 -14.69 4.80 -38.07
N GLY A 288 -15.92 4.81 -38.59
CA GLY A 288 -16.32 4.00 -39.76
C GLY A 288 -16.53 2.52 -39.45
N VAL A 289 -16.74 2.17 -38.18
CA VAL A 289 -16.99 0.79 -37.72
C VAL A 289 -18.49 0.56 -37.60
N ASN A 290 -19.02 -0.46 -38.26
CA ASN A 290 -20.42 -0.87 -38.13
C ASN A 290 -20.62 -1.62 -36.82
N ILE A 291 -21.70 -1.32 -36.11
CA ILE A 291 -22.05 -2.00 -34.87
C ILE A 291 -23.35 -2.78 -35.05
N PHE A 292 -23.34 -4.03 -34.60
CA PHE A 292 -24.49 -4.90 -34.47
C PHE A 292 -24.72 -5.17 -32.98
N LEU A 293 -25.98 -5.12 -32.58
CA LEU A 293 -26.46 -5.38 -31.22
C LEU A 293 -27.24 -6.70 -31.20
#